data_AF-A0A832I0F7-F1
#
_entry.id   AF-A0A832I0F7-F1
#
_cell.length_a   1.000
_cell.length_b   1.000
_cell.length_c   1.000
_cell.angle_alpha   90.00
_cell.angle_beta   90.00
_cell.angle_gamma   90.00
#
_symmetry.space_group_name_H-M   'P 1'
#
loop_
_entity.id
_entity.type
_entity.pdbx_description
1 polymer ?
#
loop_
_entity_poly.entity_id
_entity_poly.type
_entity_poly.pdbx_seq_one_letter_code
_entity_poly.pdbx_strand_id
1 'polypeptide(L)'
;MQAAVRRPRGLKRAPAPVQRVAALCAARERVSAALARFREDERAVLALLLVERLTPGEAARALDVPVAALMRGHRALLAELRRALRGTAPRPSRRGESRARIVPLARAGRP
;
A
#
# COMPACT_ATOMS: atom_id res chain seq x y z
N MET A 1 58.81 -13.12 19.70
CA MET A 1 57.93 -12.49 18.68
C MET A 1 56.78 -13.44 18.39
N GLN A 2 55.57 -13.18 18.89
CA GLN A 2 54.38 -13.97 18.55
C GLN A 2 53.44 -13.13 17.71
N ALA A 3 53.19 -13.57 16.47
CA ALA A 3 52.26 -12.92 15.55
C ALA A 3 50.82 -13.26 15.95
N ALA A 4 50.10 -12.28 16.50
CA ALA A 4 48.69 -12.40 16.80
C ALA A 4 47.88 -12.47 15.49
N VAL A 5 47.39 -13.67 15.17
CA VAL A 5 46.46 -13.92 14.07
C VAL A 5 45.15 -13.17 14.36
N ARG A 6 44.98 -12.01 13.73
CA ARG A 6 43.72 -11.26 13.74
C ARG A 6 42.66 -12.07 12.98
N ARG A 7 41.72 -12.67 13.70
CA ARG A 7 40.51 -13.27 13.12
C ARG A 7 39.69 -12.17 12.41
N PRO A 8 39.28 -12.36 11.15
CA PRO A 8 38.44 -11.37 10.47
C PRO A 8 37.08 -11.26 11.16
N ARG A 9 36.71 -10.01 11.50
CA ARG A 9 35.43 -9.64 12.09
C ARG A 9 34.27 -10.14 11.22
N GLY A 10 33.26 -10.70 11.89
CA GLY A 10 32.08 -11.35 11.34
C GLY A 10 31.52 -10.75 10.06
N LEU A 11 31.64 -11.50 8.98
CA LEU A 11 30.76 -11.38 7.82
C LEU A 11 29.34 -11.73 8.29
N LYS A 12 28.45 -10.73 8.33
CA LYS A 12 27.01 -10.93 8.52
C LYS A 12 26.54 -11.95 7.47
N ARG A 13 26.35 -13.20 7.87
CA ARG A 13 25.90 -14.28 6.99
C ARG A 13 24.60 -13.82 6.32
N ALA A 14 24.60 -13.79 4.98
CA ALA A 14 23.38 -13.53 4.23
C ALA A 14 22.33 -14.59 4.62
N PRO A 15 21.04 -14.21 4.75
CA PRO A 15 20.00 -15.15 5.13
C PRO A 15 19.91 -16.26 4.09
N ALA A 16 19.82 -17.49 4.59
CA ALA A 16 19.69 -18.70 3.78
C ALA A 16 18.43 -18.61 2.89
N PRO A 17 18.41 -19.28 1.72
CA PRO A 17 17.29 -19.21 0.77
C PRO A 17 15.91 -19.44 1.42
N VAL A 18 15.82 -20.40 2.34
CA VAL A 18 14.59 -20.72 3.09
C VAL A 18 14.08 -19.54 3.93
N GLN A 19 14.99 -18.80 4.58
CA GLN A 19 14.64 -17.63 5.38
C GLN A 19 14.12 -16.47 4.50
N ARG A 20 14.64 -16.35 3.27
CA ARG A 20 14.14 -15.37 2.30
C ARG A 20 12.72 -15.69 1.85
N VAL A 21 12.43 -16.95 1.55
CA VAL A 21 11.08 -17.40 1.16
C VAL A 21 10.08 -17.17 2.30
N ALA A 22 10.42 -17.57 3.53
CA ALA A 22 9.57 -17.33 4.69
C ALA A 22 9.29 -15.84 4.92
N ALA A 23 10.31 -14.98 4.79
CA ALA A 23 10.14 -13.53 4.90
C ALA A 23 9.21 -12.95 3.81
N LEU A 24 9.30 -13.46 2.57
CA LEU A 24 8.41 -13.07 1.48
C LEU A 24 6.96 -13.49 1.74
N CYS A 25 6.74 -14.72 2.23
CA CYS A 25 5.40 -15.20 2.61
C CYS A 25 4.80 -14.31 3.70
N ALA A 26 5.55 -14.03 4.77
CA ALA A 26 5.10 -13.15 5.85
C ALA A 26 4.87 -11.70 5.40
N ALA A 27 5.65 -11.19 4.43
CA ALA A 27 5.41 -9.88 3.84
C ALA A 27 4.10 -9.87 3.01
N ARG A 28 3.88 -10.91 2.20
CA ARG A 28 2.66 -11.07 1.40
C ARG A 28 1.42 -11.15 2.28
N GLU A 29 1.45 -11.93 3.36
CA GLU A 29 0.35 -12.05 4.31
C GLU A 29 0.02 -10.71 4.97
N ARG A 30 1.04 -9.96 5.41
CA ARG A 30 0.84 -8.62 5.99
C ARG A 30 0.20 -7.64 5.00
N VAL A 31 0.65 -7.65 3.75
CA VAL A 31 0.07 -6.81 2.69
C VAL A 31 -1.38 -7.24 2.41
N SER A 32 -1.64 -8.55 2.30
CA SER A 32 -2.98 -9.10 2.09
C SER A 32 -3.93 -8.69 3.21
N ALA A 33 -3.52 -8.87 4.47
CA ALA A 33 -4.30 -8.49 5.65
C ALA A 33 -4.54 -6.97 5.73
N ALA A 34 -3.57 -6.15 5.33
CA ALA A 34 -3.74 -4.70 5.26
C ALA A 34 -4.75 -4.32 4.16
N LEU A 35 -4.63 -4.90 2.97
CA LEU A 35 -5.52 -4.65 1.83
C LEU A 35 -6.95 -5.12 2.08
N ALA A 36 -7.15 -6.20 2.82
CA ALA A 36 -8.48 -6.72 3.19
C ALA A 36 -9.35 -5.72 3.99
N ARG A 37 -8.74 -4.67 4.54
CA ARG A 37 -9.44 -3.62 5.30
C ARG A 37 -10.03 -2.53 4.41
N PHE A 38 -9.58 -2.45 3.16
CA PHE A 38 -10.03 -1.46 2.19
C PHE A 38 -11.23 -2.00 1.40
N ARG A 39 -12.11 -1.10 0.99
CA ARG A 39 -13.21 -1.40 0.08
C ARG A 39 -12.66 -1.79 -1.30
N GLU A 40 -13.49 -2.43 -2.10
CA GLU A 40 -13.11 -2.84 -3.45
C GLU A 40 -12.64 -1.66 -4.31
N ASP A 41 -13.41 -0.56 -4.35
CA ASP A 41 -13.06 0.66 -5.09
C ASP A 41 -11.73 1.27 -4.61
N GLU A 42 -11.44 1.21 -3.31
CA GLU A 42 -10.21 1.71 -2.72
C GLU A 42 -9.00 0.84 -3.11
N ARG A 43 -9.19 -0.48 -3.13
CA ARG A 43 -8.18 -1.42 -3.63
C ARG A 43 -7.93 -1.22 -5.13
N ALA A 44 -8.96 -0.92 -5.91
CA ALA A 44 -8.82 -0.62 -7.34
C ALA A 44 -7.96 0.64 -7.57
N VAL A 45 -8.20 1.73 -6.81
CA VAL A 45 -7.34 2.94 -6.86
C VAL A 45 -5.89 2.60 -6.57
N LEU A 46 -5.63 1.82 -5.52
CA LEU A 46 -4.28 1.42 -5.14
C LEU A 46 -3.63 0.54 -6.21
N ALA A 47 -4.36 -0.40 -6.80
CA ALA A 47 -3.87 -1.28 -7.85
C ALA A 47 -3.48 -0.48 -9.11
N LEU A 48 -4.37 0.38 -9.60
CA LEU A 48 -4.12 1.18 -10.81
C LEU A 48 -2.89 2.09 -10.68
N LEU A 49 -2.68 2.69 -9.50
CA LEU A 49 -1.60 3.66 -9.32
C LEU A 49 -0.28 3.04 -8.86
N LEU A 50 -0.30 1.96 -8.08
CA LEU A 50 0.92 1.37 -7.51
C LEU A 50 1.40 0.13 -8.26
N VAL A 51 0.48 -0.67 -8.80
CA VAL A 51 0.79 -1.94 -9.48
C VAL A 51 0.85 -1.71 -10.98
N GLU A 52 -0.23 -1.18 -11.56
CA GLU A 52 -0.32 -0.89 -13.00
C GLU A 52 0.43 0.39 -13.40
N ARG A 53 0.84 1.19 -12.42
CA ARG A 53 1.63 2.43 -12.60
C ARG A 53 0.98 3.44 -13.56
N LEU A 54 -0.35 3.45 -13.63
CA LEU A 54 -1.07 4.45 -14.42
C LEU A 54 -0.80 5.85 -13.89
N THR A 55 -0.82 6.83 -14.80
CA THR A 55 -0.87 8.22 -14.39
C THR A 55 -2.19 8.52 -13.69
N PRO A 56 -2.25 9.57 -12.83
CA PRO A 56 -3.50 9.97 -12.21
C PRO A 56 -4.62 10.28 -13.20
N GLY A 57 -4.28 10.77 -14.39
CA GLY A 57 -5.23 11.04 -15.46
C GLY A 57 -5.85 9.77 -16.05
N GLU A 58 -5.04 8.75 -16.32
CA GLU A 58 -5.52 7.47 -16.85
C GLU A 58 -6.36 6.71 -15.83
N ALA A 59 -5.90 6.63 -14.57
CA ALA A 59 -6.66 5.98 -13.51
C ALA A 59 -8.00 6.69 -13.23
N ALA A 60 -8.03 8.02 -13.30
CA ALA A 60 -9.25 8.80 -13.15
C ALA A 60 -10.27 8.51 -14.27
N ARG A 61 -9.81 8.38 -15.51
CA ARG A 61 -10.66 7.97 -16.64
C ARG A 61 -11.15 6.53 -16.49
N ALA A 62 -10.27 5.60 -16.09
CA ALA A 62 -10.63 4.20 -15.89
C ALA A 62 -11.70 3.99 -14.81
N LEU A 63 -11.71 4.85 -13.79
CA LEU A 63 -12.65 4.82 -12.68
C LEU A 63 -13.83 5.79 -12.82
N ASP A 64 -13.92 6.53 -13.93
CA ASP A 64 -14.92 7.58 -14.18
C ASP A 64 -15.06 8.59 -13.01
N VAL A 65 -13.93 9.14 -12.54
CA VAL A 65 -13.91 10.12 -11.44
C VAL A 65 -13.00 11.32 -11.72
N PRO A 66 -13.23 12.47 -11.08
CA PRO A 66 -12.33 13.61 -11.21
C PRO A 66 -10.93 13.31 -10.66
N VAL A 67 -9.88 13.69 -11.41
CA VAL A 67 -8.46 13.51 -11.02
C VAL A 67 -8.19 14.08 -9.62
N ALA A 68 -8.74 15.26 -9.30
CA ALA A 68 -8.56 15.87 -7.99
C ALA A 68 -9.18 15.04 -6.84
N ALA A 69 -10.32 14.40 -7.08
CA ALA A 69 -10.96 13.51 -6.10
C ALA A 69 -10.14 12.22 -5.93
N LEU A 70 -9.70 11.62 -7.04
CA LEU A 70 -8.81 10.46 -7.04
C LEU A 70 -7.54 10.73 -6.23
N MET A 71 -6.86 11.85 -6.50
CA MET A 71 -5.59 12.19 -5.84
C MET A 71 -5.75 12.44 -4.34
N ARG A 72 -6.85 13.09 -3.91
CA ARG A 72 -7.16 13.24 -2.48
C ARG A 72 -7.42 11.89 -1.81
N GLY A 73 -8.23 11.04 -2.45
CA GLY A 73 -8.50 9.68 -1.98
C GLY A 73 -7.23 8.84 -1.87
N HIS A 74 -6.43 8.79 -2.93
CA HIS A 74 -5.16 8.05 -2.96
C HIS A 74 -4.22 8.47 -1.81
N ARG A 75 -4.04 9.77 -1.56
CA ARG A 75 -3.18 10.22 -0.45
C ARG A 75 -3.65 9.69 0.90
N ALA A 76 -4.96 9.69 1.16
CA ALA A 76 -5.54 9.14 2.38
C ALA A 76 -5.34 7.63 2.46
N LEU A 77 -5.64 6.89 1.39
CA LEU A 77 -5.47 5.44 1.29
C LEU A 77 -4.01 5.03 1.51
N LEU A 78 -3.05 5.75 0.92
CA LEU A 78 -1.62 5.49 1.10
C LEU A 78 -1.17 5.72 2.55
N ALA A 79 -1.71 6.73 3.22
CA ALA A 79 -1.42 6.98 4.62
C ALA A 79 -1.98 5.87 5.53
N GLU A 80 -3.19 5.38 5.25
CA GLU A 80 -3.79 4.26 5.96
C GLU A 80 -3.05 2.94 5.71
N LEU A 81 -2.67 2.65 4.46
CA LEU A 81 -1.91 1.47 4.09
C LEU A 81 -0.56 1.44 4.81
N ARG A 82 0.15 2.58 4.85
CA ARG A 82 1.41 2.72 5.60
C ARG A 82 1.23 2.50 7.11
N ARG A 83 0.10 2.91 7.68
CA ARG A 83 -0.21 2.63 9.10
C ARG A 83 -0.47 1.15 9.34
N ALA A 84 -1.27 0.52 8.48
CA ALA A 84 -1.57 -0.90 8.57
C ALA A 84 -0.30 -1.77 8.46
N LEU A 85 0.58 -1.45 7.51
CA LEU A 85 1.85 -2.19 7.33
C LEU A 85 2.84 -2.03 8.48
N ARG A 86 2.77 -0.92 9.23
CA ARG A 86 3.60 -0.69 10.43
C ARG A 86 3.07 -1.38 11.68
N GLY A 87 1.94 -2.08 11.62
CA GLY A 87 1.32 -2.70 12.78
C GLY A 87 0.74 -1.70 13.80
N THR A 88 0.69 -0.41 13.45
CA THR A 88 0.00 0.59 14.27
C THR A 88 -1.50 0.40 14.09
N ALA A 89 -2.22 0.15 15.20
CA ALA A 89 -3.67 0.07 15.19
C ALA A 89 -4.24 1.32 14.47
N PRO A 90 -5.06 1.15 13.43
CA PRO A 90 -5.62 2.29 12.75
C PRO A 90 -6.51 3.06 13.73
N ARG A 91 -6.38 4.39 13.74
CA ARG A 91 -7.44 5.24 14.26
C ARG A 91 -8.72 4.80 13.57
N PRO A 92 -9.84 4.59 14.29
CA PRO A 92 -11.12 4.41 13.63
C PRO A 92 -11.34 5.66 12.78
N SER A 93 -11.14 5.53 11.47
CA SER A 93 -11.68 6.49 10.52
C SER A 93 -13.17 6.47 10.83
N ARG A 94 -13.73 7.62 11.19
CA ARG A 94 -15.18 7.77 11.36
C ARG A 94 -15.81 7.14 10.14
N ARG A 95 -16.44 5.98 10.36
CA ARG A 95 -16.80 4.97 9.34
C ARG A 95 -17.84 5.45 8.32
N GLY A 96 -18.11 6.75 8.28
CA GLY A 96 -19.00 7.43 7.33
C GLY A 96 -18.50 8.81 6.87
N GLU A 97 -17.28 9.22 7.22
CA GLU A 97 -16.78 10.59 6.96
C GLU A 97 -15.59 10.64 6.01
N SER A 98 -15.17 9.52 5.43
CA SER A 98 -14.27 9.54 4.27
C SER A 98 -15.05 10.11 3.09
N ARG A 99 -15.05 11.45 3.01
CA ARG A 99 -15.56 12.29 1.91
C ARG A 99 -14.85 12.04 0.57
N ALA A 100 -14.05 10.98 0.47
CA ALA A 100 -13.77 10.32 -0.79
C ALA A 100 -14.92 9.36 -1.11
N ARG A 101 -16.16 9.87 -1.24
CA ARG A 101 -17.06 9.18 -2.15
C ARG A 101 -16.42 9.39 -3.52
N ILE A 102 -15.70 8.37 -3.98
CA ILE A 102 -15.42 8.17 -5.40
C ILE A 102 -16.80 7.89 -6.00
N VAL A 103 -17.56 8.98 -6.22
CA VAL A 103 -18.88 8.90 -6.86
C VAL A 103 -18.57 8.87 -8.35
N PRO A 104 -19.07 7.87 -9.09
CA PRO A 104 -19.01 7.86 -10.54
C PRO A 104 -19.61 9.16 -11.09
N LEU A 105 -18.95 9.78 -12.07
CA LEU A 105 -19.40 11.04 -12.69
C LEU A 105 -20.84 10.92 -13.23
N ALA A 106 -21.24 9.72 -13.63
CA ALA A 106 -22.58 9.37 -14.12
C ALA A 106 -23.76 9.71 -13.18
N ARG A 107 -23.54 10.03 -11.89
CA ARG A 107 -24.62 10.45 -10.96
C ARG A 107 -24.78 11.97 -10.79
N ALA A 108 -23.94 12.79 -11.42
CA ALA A 108 -23.93 14.24 -11.19
C ALA A 108 -24.76 15.06 -12.19
N GLY A 109 -25.51 14.43 -13.10
CA GLY A 109 -26.34 15.16 -14.06
C GLY A 109 -27.45 14.32 -14.66
N ARG A 110 -28.68 14.57 -14.20
CA ARG A 110 -29.85 14.64 -15.08
C ARG A 110 -30.71 15.84 -14.66
N PRO A 111 -31.25 16.61 -15.63
CA PRO A 111 -32.12 17.75 -15.38
C PRO A 111 -33.40 17.35 -14.65
#